data_AF-A0A925E1I1-F1
#
_entry.id   AF-A0A925E1I1-F1
#
_cell.length_a   1.000
_cell.length_b   1.000
_cell.length_c   1.000
_cell.angle_alpha   90.00
_cell.angle_beta   90.00
_cell.angle_gamma   90.00
#
_symmetry.space_group_name_H-M   'P 1'
#
loop_
_entity.id
_entity.type
_entity.pdbx_description
1 polymer ?
#
loop_
_entity_poly.entity_id
_entity_poly.type
_entity_poly.pdbx_seq_one_letter_code
_entity_poly.pdbx_strand_id
1 'polypeptide(L)'
;MLSPLRYMLFCCCLLIGNFLNAQKITGTWEGYMNEEFIQINIEQKGNELCGYTYDYELRNRASHCRATFSGRYDPEEELFFISGNSFMENSGSHVSMRIILWYAKHDGRTILAGQVYTGGMPAYF
;
A
#
# COMPACT_ATOMS: atom_id res chain seq x y z
N MET A 1 -15.97 -7.20 -47.92
CA MET A 1 -14.54 -6.82 -47.79
C MET A 1 -14.41 -5.78 -46.69
N LEU A 2 -13.75 -6.12 -45.58
CA LEU A 2 -13.48 -5.19 -44.48
C LEU A 2 -12.29 -4.28 -44.89
N SER A 3 -12.40 -2.97 -44.67
CA SER A 3 -11.40 -2.00 -45.11
C SER A 3 -10.06 -2.18 -44.37
N PRO A 4 -8.91 -1.89 -45.00
CA PRO A 4 -7.58 -2.00 -44.39
C PRO A 4 -7.44 -1.17 -43.10
N LEU A 5 -8.21 -0.08 -42.98
CA LEU A 5 -8.32 0.75 -41.78
C LEU A 5 -8.80 -0.05 -40.54
N ARG A 6 -9.68 -1.04 -40.72
CA ARG A 6 -10.21 -1.87 -39.61
C ARG A 6 -9.16 -2.84 -39.05
N TYR A 7 -8.29 -3.38 -39.90
CA TYR A 7 -7.19 -4.25 -39.46
C TYR A 7 -6.09 -3.46 -38.73
N MET A 8 -5.82 -2.23 -39.17
CA MET A 8 -4.84 -1.36 -38.54
C MET A 8 -5.25 -0.95 -37.12
N LEU A 9 -6.52 -0.58 -36.92
CA LEU A 9 -7.09 -0.28 -35.60
C LEU A 9 -7.03 -1.49 -34.65
N PHE A 10 -7.29 -2.70 -35.16
CA PHE A 10 -7.23 -3.93 -34.36
C PHE A 10 -5.79 -4.26 -33.92
N CYS A 11 -4.79 -4.12 -34.80
CA CYS A 11 -3.38 -4.27 -34.44
C CYS A 11 -2.91 -3.20 -33.44
N CYS A 12 -3.35 -1.95 -33.58
CA CYS A 12 -3.02 -0.89 -32.63
C CYS A 12 -3.53 -1.20 -31.22
N CYS A 13 -4.77 -1.70 -31.07
CA CYS A 13 -5.32 -2.05 -29.76
C CYS A 13 -4.60 -3.24 -29.08
N LEU A 14 -4.08 -4.19 -29.85
CA LEU A 14 -3.32 -5.34 -29.31
C LEU A 14 -1.94 -4.93 -28.75
N LEU A 15 -1.35 -3.85 -29.26
CA LEU A 15 -0.05 -3.35 -28.80
C LEU A 15 -0.15 -2.52 -27.52
N ILE A 16 -1.29 -1.88 -27.25
CA ILE A 16 -1.51 -1.04 -26.07
C ILE A 16 -1.80 -1.90 -24.81
N GLY A 17 -2.36 -3.11 -24.99
CA GLY A 17 -2.71 -4.01 -23.88
C GLY A 17 -1.51 -4.47 -23.03
N ASN A 18 -0.31 -4.54 -23.60
CA ASN A 18 0.90 -4.95 -22.87
C ASN A 18 1.43 -3.85 -21.93
N PHE A 19 0.99 -2.60 -22.10
CA PHE A 19 1.36 -1.48 -21.23
C PHE A 19 0.41 -1.27 -20.04
N LEU A 20 -0.64 -2.09 -19.93
CA LEU A 20 -1.53 -2.10 -18.75
C LEU A 20 -0.97 -3.02 -17.66
N ASN A 21 0.31 -2.84 -17.33
CA ASN A 21 0.94 -3.48 -16.18
C ASN A 21 1.03 -2.48 -15.03
N ALA A 22 0.05 -2.56 -14.12
CA ALA A 22 0.19 -2.37 -12.67
C ALA A 22 -1.22 -2.21 -12.09
N GLN A 23 -1.70 -3.20 -11.36
CA GLN A 23 -2.68 -2.92 -10.31
C GLN A 23 -1.94 -2.06 -9.27
N LYS A 24 -2.11 -0.73 -9.39
CA LYS A 24 -1.51 0.23 -8.47
C LYS A 24 -2.05 -0.05 -7.07
N ILE A 25 -1.17 -0.08 -6.07
CA ILE A 25 -1.57 -0.22 -4.66
C ILE A 25 -2.36 1.00 -4.16
N THR A 26 -2.45 2.07 -4.97
CA THR A 26 -3.24 3.26 -4.68
C THR A 26 -4.66 2.91 -4.25
N GLY A 27 -5.06 3.39 -3.08
CA GLY A 27 -6.37 3.12 -2.51
C GLY A 27 -6.35 3.15 -0.98
N THR A 28 -7.45 2.67 -0.41
CA THR A 28 -7.61 2.50 1.04
C THR A 28 -7.63 1.00 1.34
N TRP A 29 -6.74 0.59 2.23
CA TRP A 29 -6.60 -0.78 2.68
C TRP A 29 -6.89 -0.84 4.16
N GLU A 30 -7.74 -1.78 4.57
CA GLU A 30 -8.17 -1.94 5.95
C GLU A 30 -7.84 -3.35 6.41
N GLY A 31 -7.49 -3.47 7.69
CA GLY A 31 -7.15 -4.74 8.28
C GLY A 31 -7.09 -4.65 9.80
N TYR A 32 -6.67 -5.76 10.38
CA TYR A 32 -6.47 -5.88 11.82
C TYR A 32 -5.04 -6.32 12.09
N MET A 33 -4.43 -5.73 13.10
CA MET A 33 -3.11 -6.08 13.60
C MET A 33 -3.23 -6.30 15.10
N ASN A 34 -3.08 -7.55 15.55
CA ASN A 34 -3.26 -7.92 16.96
C ASN A 34 -4.63 -7.46 17.51
N GLU A 35 -4.64 -6.57 18.50
CA GLU A 35 -5.84 -5.98 19.11
C GLU A 35 -6.17 -4.58 18.56
N GLU A 36 -5.66 -4.23 17.38
CA GLU A 36 -5.82 -2.93 16.74
C GLU A 36 -6.46 -3.06 15.36
N PHE A 37 -7.27 -2.07 15.00
CA PHE A 37 -7.67 -1.82 13.63
C PHE A 37 -6.61 -0.95 12.95
N ILE A 38 -6.32 -1.21 11.68
CA ILE A 38 -5.44 -0.37 10.86
C ILE A 38 -6.05 -0.09 9.49
N GLN A 39 -5.95 1.15 9.06
CA GLN A 39 -6.27 1.64 7.72
C GLN A 39 -5.04 2.31 7.13
N ILE A 40 -4.71 1.98 5.89
CA ILE A 40 -3.59 2.56 5.14
C ILE A 40 -4.15 3.18 3.87
N ASN A 41 -3.97 4.49 3.72
CA ASN A 41 -4.38 5.25 2.54
C ASN A 41 -3.12 5.54 1.71
N ILE A 42 -3.04 4.95 0.53
CA ILE A 42 -1.83 4.95 -0.30
C ILE A 42 -2.09 5.69 -1.61
N GLU A 43 -1.16 6.55 -2.00
CA GLU A 43 -1.00 7.07 -3.35
C GLU A 43 0.35 6.63 -3.91
N GLN A 44 0.36 5.98 -5.08
CA GLN A 44 1.57 5.53 -5.77
C GLN A 44 1.87 6.39 -7.01
N LYS A 45 3.10 6.91 -7.09
CA LYS A 45 3.66 7.62 -8.25
C LYS A 45 4.95 6.94 -8.70
N GLY A 46 4.85 6.08 -9.70
CA GLY A 46 5.98 5.22 -10.10
C GLY A 46 6.36 4.28 -8.95
N ASN A 47 7.61 4.35 -8.50
CA ASN A 47 8.10 3.56 -7.37
C ASN A 47 7.97 4.28 -6.04
N GLU A 48 7.45 5.51 -6.00
CA GLU A 48 7.25 6.25 -4.75
C GLU A 48 5.84 6.03 -4.20
N LEU A 49 5.74 5.94 -2.88
CA LEU A 49 4.50 5.83 -2.12
C LEU A 49 4.41 7.01 -1.14
N CYS A 50 3.22 7.57 -1.03
CA CYS A 50 2.90 8.54 0.03
C CYS A 50 1.47 8.33 0.52
N GLY A 51 1.16 8.89 1.69
CA GLY A 51 -0.18 8.82 2.24
C GLY A 51 -0.18 8.90 3.76
N TYR A 52 -1.17 8.26 4.36
CA TYR A 52 -1.31 8.21 5.81
C TYR A 52 -1.91 6.91 6.31
N THR A 53 -1.56 6.58 7.55
CA THR A 53 -2.16 5.50 8.33
C THR A 53 -3.18 6.08 9.31
N TYR A 54 -4.16 5.27 9.65
CA TYR A 54 -5.07 5.50 10.77
C TYR A 54 -5.24 4.18 11.52
N ASP A 55 -5.04 4.18 12.82
CA ASP A 55 -5.17 3.00 13.66
C ASP A 55 -5.86 3.34 14.99
N TYR A 56 -6.46 2.34 15.62
CA TYR A 56 -7.03 2.46 16.97
C TYR A 56 -7.08 1.12 17.69
N GLU A 57 -7.01 1.18 19.02
CA GLU A 57 -7.17 0.00 19.87
C GLU A 57 -8.63 -0.49 19.84
N LEU A 58 -8.86 -1.77 19.54
CA LEU A 58 -10.21 -2.34 19.44
C LEU A 58 -10.99 -2.25 20.75
N ARG A 59 -10.29 -2.28 21.90
CA ARG A 59 -10.87 -2.14 23.24
C ARG A 59 -11.10 -0.68 23.66
N ASN A 60 -10.41 0.27 23.05
CA ASN A 60 -10.50 1.68 23.39
C ASN A 60 -10.28 2.55 22.14
N ARG A 61 -11.36 2.81 21.39
CA ARG A 61 -11.30 3.63 20.18
C ARG A 61 -10.84 5.08 20.41
N ALA A 62 -10.88 5.57 21.65
CA ALA A 62 -10.33 6.88 21.96
C ALA A 62 -8.80 6.87 21.90
N SER A 63 -8.14 5.72 22.06
CA SER A 63 -6.73 5.54 21.74
C SER A 63 -6.58 5.25 20.25
N HIS A 64 -6.15 6.27 19.52
CA HIS A 64 -6.03 6.22 18.07
C HIS A 64 -4.83 7.05 17.62
N CYS A 65 -4.34 6.73 16.43
CA CYS A 65 -3.26 7.44 15.81
C CYS A 65 -3.55 7.66 14.34
N ARG A 66 -3.14 8.81 13.83
CA ARG A 66 -3.09 9.11 12.41
C ARG A 66 -1.71 9.65 12.09
N ALA A 67 -0.97 9.00 11.20
CA ALA A 67 0.39 9.39 10.86
C ALA A 67 0.61 9.43 9.34
N THR A 68 1.29 10.46 8.85
CA THR A 68 1.75 10.50 7.46
C THR A 68 2.91 9.54 7.26
N PHE A 69 3.08 9.05 6.03
CA PHE A 69 4.22 8.21 5.68
C PHE A 69 4.77 8.57 4.30
N SER A 70 6.01 8.15 4.06
CA SER A 70 6.58 7.99 2.73
C SER A 70 7.03 6.54 2.57
N GLY A 71 7.18 6.11 1.32
CA GLY A 71 7.51 4.74 1.03
C GLY A 71 7.99 4.54 -0.40
N ARG A 72 8.32 3.29 -0.72
CA ARG A 72 8.73 2.89 -2.06
C ARG A 72 8.23 1.50 -2.41
N TYR A 73 7.99 1.27 -3.70
CA TYR A 73 7.86 -0.06 -4.26
C TYR A 73 9.23 -0.56 -4.74
N ASP A 74 9.57 -1.79 -4.38
CA ASP A 74 10.74 -2.50 -4.85
C ASP A 74 10.30 -3.55 -5.89
N PRO A 75 10.58 -3.32 -7.19
CA PRO A 75 10.11 -4.22 -8.24
C PRO A 75 10.87 -5.55 -8.29
N GLU A 76 12.07 -5.64 -7.70
CA GLU A 76 12.85 -6.88 -7.70
C GLU A 76 12.28 -7.88 -6.69
N GLU A 77 11.90 -7.38 -5.51
CA GLU A 77 11.33 -8.18 -4.42
C GLU A 77 9.79 -8.22 -4.43
N GLU A 78 9.15 -7.40 -5.28
CA GLU A 78 7.69 -7.18 -5.31
C GLU A 78 7.12 -6.70 -3.96
N LEU A 79 7.89 -5.88 -3.23
CA LEU A 79 7.56 -5.40 -1.88
C LEU A 79 7.27 -3.90 -1.86
N PHE A 80 6.33 -3.50 -1.00
CA PHE A 80 6.07 -2.10 -0.69
C PHE A 80 6.59 -1.77 0.71
N PHE A 81 7.48 -0.79 0.80
CA PHE A 81 8.07 -0.32 2.05
C PHE A 81 7.43 1.01 2.43
N ILE A 82 6.92 1.11 3.64
CA ILE A 82 6.31 2.33 4.20
C ILE A 82 7.02 2.68 5.51
N SER A 83 7.33 3.97 5.69
CA SER A 83 7.91 4.51 6.92
C SER A 83 7.10 5.71 7.38
N GLY A 84 6.60 5.67 8.62
CA GLY A 84 5.93 6.80 9.24
C GLY A 84 6.86 8.00 9.40
N ASN A 85 6.36 9.18 9.05
CA ASN A 85 7.12 10.43 9.03
C ASN A 85 6.72 11.36 10.17
N SER A 86 5.43 11.59 10.35
CA SER A 86 4.90 12.51 11.37
C SER A 86 3.49 12.12 11.80
N PHE A 87 3.18 12.35 13.08
CA PHE A 87 1.83 12.22 13.60
C PHE A 87 1.01 13.46 13.23
N MET A 88 -0.18 13.23 12.66
CA MET A 88 -1.21 14.26 12.50
C MET A 88 -2.11 14.31 13.74
N GLU A 89 -2.37 13.16 14.34
CA GLU A 89 -3.18 12.99 15.54
C GLU A 89 -2.66 11.78 16.30
N ASN A 90 -2.52 11.88 17.62
CA ASN A 90 -2.07 10.76 18.46
C ASN A 90 -2.70 10.89 19.85
N SER A 91 -3.49 9.89 20.22
CA SER A 91 -4.12 9.74 21.52
C SER A 91 -3.76 8.37 22.09
N GLY A 92 -3.07 8.35 23.23
CA GLY A 92 -2.57 7.12 23.87
C GLY A 92 -1.06 6.94 23.66
N SER A 93 -0.62 5.69 23.49
CA SER A 93 0.80 5.29 23.46
C SER A 93 1.30 4.87 22.07
N HIS A 94 0.67 5.36 21.01
CA HIS A 94 1.02 4.99 19.63
C HIS A 94 2.40 5.47 19.22
N VAL A 95 3.14 4.61 18.51
CA VAL A 95 4.51 4.89 18.03
C VAL A 95 4.57 4.89 16.50
N SER A 96 5.62 5.50 15.94
CA SER A 96 5.82 5.50 14.50
C SER A 96 6.12 4.08 14.00
N MET A 97 5.53 3.73 12.87
CA MET A 97 5.61 2.40 12.27
C MET A 97 6.47 2.37 11.02
N ARG A 98 7.12 1.23 10.79
CA ARG A 98 7.56 0.81 9.45
C ARG A 98 6.73 -0.39 9.04
N ILE A 99 6.31 -0.43 7.79
CA ILE A 99 5.44 -1.49 7.28
C ILE A 99 6.03 -2.01 5.98
N ILE A 100 6.16 -3.33 5.86
CA ILE A 100 6.45 -4.02 4.60
C ILE A 100 5.16 -4.68 4.16
N LEU A 101 4.71 -4.41 2.94
CA LEU A 101 3.48 -4.98 2.36
C LEU A 101 3.80 -5.78 1.10
N TRP A 102 2.99 -6.78 0.81
CA TRP A 102 3.05 -7.57 -0.42
C TRP A 102 1.67 -8.10 -0.79
N TYR A 103 1.45 -8.33 -2.09
CA TYR A 103 0.23 -9.01 -2.52
C TYR A 103 0.32 -10.50 -2.18
N ALA A 104 -0.76 -11.04 -1.63
CA ALA A 104 -0.90 -12.46 -1.34
C ALA A 104 -2.26 -12.99 -1.83
N LYS A 105 -2.42 -14.31 -1.84
CA LYS A 105 -3.72 -14.96 -2.10
C LYS A 105 -4.27 -15.57 -0.83
N HIS A 106 -5.53 -15.28 -0.53
CA HIS A 106 -6.29 -15.90 0.55
C HIS A 106 -7.69 -16.24 0.02
N ASP A 107 -8.09 -17.51 0.11
CA ASP A 107 -9.36 -18.02 -0.41
C ASP A 107 -9.67 -17.61 -1.87
N GLY A 108 -8.64 -17.67 -2.72
CA GLY A 108 -8.74 -17.32 -4.14
C GLY A 108 -8.85 -15.82 -4.42
N ARG A 109 -8.80 -14.97 -3.40
CA ARG A 109 -8.82 -13.50 -3.53
C ARG A 109 -7.42 -12.93 -3.31
N THR A 110 -7.10 -11.88 -4.05
CA THR A 110 -5.90 -11.09 -3.78
C THR A 110 -6.13 -10.24 -2.53
N ILE A 111 -5.19 -10.33 -1.59
CA ILE A 111 -5.14 -9.52 -0.37
C ILE A 111 -3.83 -8.76 -0.32
N LEU A 112 -3.78 -7.72 0.52
CA LEU A 112 -2.54 -7.06 0.89
C LEU A 112 -2.12 -7.56 2.27
N ALA A 113 -1.07 -8.38 2.29
CA ALA A 113 -0.45 -8.84 3.52
C ALA A 113 0.62 -7.85 3.97
N GLY A 114 0.96 -7.85 5.26
CA GLY A 114 1.96 -6.93 5.78
C GLY A 114 2.62 -7.37 7.07
N GLN A 115 3.81 -6.85 7.29
CA GLN A 115 4.57 -6.96 8.53
C GLN A 115 4.84 -5.55 9.07
N VAL A 116 4.49 -5.32 10.33
CA VAL A 116 4.59 -4.02 11.00
C VAL A 116 5.71 -4.05 12.04
N TYR A 117 6.49 -2.97 12.10
CA TYR A 117 7.56 -2.76 13.06
C TYR A 117 7.32 -1.46 13.82
N THR A 118 7.29 -1.54 15.16
CA THR A 118 6.99 -0.45 16.10
C THR A 118 8.21 -0.16 17.01
N GLY A 119 8.89 0.98 16.86
CA GLY A 119 9.97 1.51 17.75
C GLY A 119 11.23 0.61 17.97
N GLY A 120 12.48 1.11 18.04
CA GLY A 120 13.06 2.44 17.93
C GLY A 120 14.56 2.35 17.56
N MET A 121 15.10 3.41 16.94
CA MET A 121 16.45 3.52 16.32
C MET A 121 16.80 2.44 15.27
N PRO A 122 17.47 2.80 14.16
CA PRO A 122 18.05 1.79 13.27
C PRO A 122 19.15 1.03 14.01
N ALA A 123 19.06 -0.30 14.06
CA ALA A 123 20.25 -1.12 14.21
C ALA A 123 21.00 -1.04 12.87
N TYR A 124 22.24 -0.56 12.92
CA TYR A 124 23.16 -0.65 11.79
C TYR A 124 23.63 -2.10 11.68
N PHE A 125 23.64 -2.64 10.45
CA PHE A 125 24.35 -3.86 10.08
C PHE A 125 25.56 -3.47 9.24
#